data_AF-G7M3W7-F1
#
_entry.id   AF-G7M3W7-F1
#
_cell.length_a   1.000
_cell.length_b   1.000
_cell.length_c   1.000
_cell.angle_alpha   90.00
_cell.angle_beta   90.00
_cell.angle_gamma   90.00
#
_symmetry.space_group_name_H-M   'P 1'
#
loop_
_entity.id
_entity.type
_entity.pdbx_description
1 polymer ?
#
loop_
_entity_poly.entity_id
_entity_poly.type
_entity_poly.pdbx_seq_one_letter_code
_entity_poly.pdbx_strand_id
1 'polypeptide(L)' 'MKKLIILTMILISILTMNPIVTHAEWKQDNNGWWNSEGSSWSVGWKEIDGKWYYFDDNGYMKTG' A
#
# COMPACT_ATOMS: atom_id res chain seq x y z
N MET A 1 30.62 -3.31 -25.54
CA MET A 1 30.42 -2.24 -24.54
C MET A 1 28.97 -1.75 -24.47
N LYS A 2 28.33 -1.30 -25.57
CA LYS A 2 26.93 -0.80 -25.55
C LYS A 2 25.87 -1.84 -25.10
N LYS A 3 26.01 -3.11 -25.52
CA LYS A 3 25.10 -4.22 -25.13
C LYS A 3 25.19 -4.60 -23.65
N LEU A 4 26.36 -4.38 -23.02
CA LEU A 4 26.59 -4.67 -21.60
C LEU A 4 25.90 -3.63 -20.71
N ILE A 5 25.95 -2.35 -21.12
CA ILE A 5 25.27 -1.24 -20.42
C ILE A 5 23.75 -1.42 -20.42
N ILE A 6 23.17 -1.88 -21.54
CA ILE A 6 21.73 -2.16 -21.63
C ILE A 6 21.33 -3.32 -20.70
N LEU A 7 22.14 -4.38 -20.64
CA LEU A 7 21.88 -5.52 -19.76
C LEU A 7 21.89 -5.13 -18.28
N THR A 8 22.84 -4.28 -17.88
CA THR A 8 22.94 -3.80 -16.50
C THR A 8 21.78 -2.89 -16.11
N MET A 9 21.28 -2.04 -17.03
CA MET A 9 20.11 -1.20 -16.76
C MET A 9 18.83 -2.03 -16.59
N ILE A 10 18.65 -3.09 -17.39
CA ILE A 10 17.53 -4.04 -17.24
C ILE A 10 17.62 -4.77 -15.89
N LEU A 11 18.82 -5.21 -15.49
CA LEU A 11 19.02 -5.90 -14.21
C LEU A 11 18.69 -4.99 -13.00
N ILE A 12 19.14 -3.72 -13.03
CA ILE A 12 18.85 -2.73 -11.99
C ILE A 12 17.35 -2.45 -11.91
N SER A 13 16.65 -2.40 -13.04
CA SER A 13 15.20 -2.18 -13.10
C SER A 13 14.43 -3.28 -12.36
N ILE A 14 14.84 -4.55 -12.52
CA ILE A 14 14.22 -5.70 -11.84
C ILE A 14 14.53 -5.68 -10.34
N LEU A 15 15.70 -5.18 -9.93
CA LEU A 15 16.10 -5.03 -8.52
C LEU A 15 15.37 -3.89 -7.78
N THR A 16 14.87 -2.88 -8.50
CA THR A 16 14.05 -1.80 -7.92
C THR A 16 12.59 -2.17 -7.74
N MET A 17 12.14 -3.27 -8.34
CA MET A 17 10.85 -3.87 -8.03
C MET A 17 10.97 -4.67 -6.74
N ASN A 18 11.16 -3.97 -5.62
CA ASN A 18 10.58 -4.46 -4.38
C ASN A 18 9.13 -4.77 -4.71
N PRO A 19 8.56 -5.92 -4.31
CA PRO A 19 7.11 -5.97 -4.22
C PRO A 19 6.75 -4.73 -3.44
N ILE A 20 5.87 -3.88 -3.98
CA ILE A 20 5.15 -2.94 -3.13
C ILE A 20 4.40 -3.91 -2.23
N VAL A 21 5.04 -4.30 -1.13
CA VAL A 21 4.35 -4.83 0.01
C VAL A 21 3.44 -3.67 0.29
N THR A 22 2.19 -3.82 -0.12
CA THR A 22 1.08 -2.94 0.18
C THR A 22 0.92 -3.04 1.68
N HIS A 23 1.86 -2.45 2.41
CA HIS A 23 1.88 -2.44 3.85
C HIS A 23 0.73 -1.52 4.20
N ALA A 24 -0.34 -2.14 4.69
CA ALA A 24 -1.48 -1.46 5.26
C ALA A 24 -0.95 -0.53 6.37
N GLU A 25 -0.80 0.76 6.08
CA GLU A 25 -0.31 1.73 7.05
C GLU A 25 -1.49 2.45 7.70
N TRP A 26 -1.55 2.40 9.04
CA TRP A 26 -2.51 3.17 9.81
C TRP A 26 -2.11 4.65 9.86
N LYS A 27 -3.08 5.52 9.59
CA LYS A 27 -2.94 6.98 9.55
C LYS A 27 -4.12 7.63 10.26
N GLN A 28 -3.91 8.83 10.80
CA GLN A 28 -4.93 9.55 11.56
C GLN A 28 -4.84 11.06 11.32
N ASP A 29 -6.00 11.72 11.22
CA ASP A 29 -6.18 13.18 11.24
C ASP A 29 -7.40 13.55 12.11
N ASN A 30 -7.89 14.79 11.94
CA ASN A 30 -9.04 15.33 12.67
C ASN A 30 -10.37 14.62 12.35
N ASN A 31 -10.48 13.95 11.21
CA ASN A 31 -11.69 13.23 10.77
C ASN A 31 -11.72 11.78 11.26
N GLY A 32 -10.55 11.18 11.51
CA GLY A 32 -10.46 9.85 12.12
C GLY A 32 -9.27 9.04 11.62
N TRP A 33 -9.38 7.72 11.80
CA TRP A 33 -8.38 6.76 11.36
C TRP A 33 -8.65 6.29 9.94
N TRP A 34 -7.62 6.10 9.12
CA TRP A 34 -7.71 5.37 7.85
C TRP A 34 -6.52 4.42 7.69
N ASN A 35 -6.64 3.52 6.73
CA ASN A 35 -5.57 2.61 6.35
C ASN A 35 -5.23 2.79 4.86
N SER A 36 -3.94 2.87 4.52
CA SER A 36 -3.49 2.92 3.13
C SER A 36 -3.02 1.55 2.64
N GLU A 37 -3.63 1.07 1.57
CA GLU A 37 -3.27 -0.15 0.84
C GLU A 37 -2.54 0.25 -0.45
N GLY A 38 -1.20 0.27 -0.41
CA GLY A 38 -0.38 0.67 -1.56
C GLY A 38 -0.58 2.15 -1.92
N SER A 39 -1.09 2.42 -3.11
CA SER A 39 -1.38 3.79 -3.59
C SER A 39 -2.81 4.27 -3.32
N SER A 40 -3.62 3.47 -2.61
CA SER A 40 -5.03 3.76 -2.31
C SER A 40 -5.33 3.68 -0.81
N TRP A 41 -6.54 4.08 -0.41
CA TRP A 41 -7.10 3.84 0.93
C TRP A 41 -8.04 2.63 0.94
N SER A 42 -8.21 2.04 2.12
CA SER A 42 -9.18 0.96 2.38
C SER A 42 -10.62 1.49 2.37
N VAL A 43 -11.54 0.72 1.78
CA VAL A 43 -13.00 0.96 1.79
C VAL A 43 -13.72 -0.36 2.11
N GLY A 44 -14.81 -0.29 2.87
CA GLY A 44 -15.60 -1.46 3.26
C GLY A 44 -14.94 -2.28 4.37
N TRP A 45 -15.31 -3.55 4.47
CA TRP A 45 -14.74 -4.49 5.45
C TRP A 45 -13.35 -4.96 5.03
N LYS A 46 -12.39 -4.85 5.95
CA LYS A 46 -11.01 -5.29 5.77
C LYS A 46 -10.49 -6.04 6.99
N GLU A 47 -9.77 -7.12 6.73
CA GLU A 47 -9.03 -7.84 7.76
C GLU A 47 -7.58 -7.33 7.77
N ILE A 48 -7.16 -6.77 8.90
CA ILE A 48 -5.81 -6.23 9.12
C ILE A 48 -5.28 -6.87 10.41
N ASP A 49 -4.16 -7.58 10.31
CA ASP A 49 -3.53 -8.31 11.42
C ASP A 49 -4.49 -9.24 12.19
N GLY A 50 -5.39 -9.93 11.48
CA GLY A 50 -6.36 -10.88 12.07
C GLY A 50 -7.55 -10.21 12.78
N LYS A 51 -7.76 -8.90 12.57
CA LYS A 51 -8.92 -8.15 13.09
C LYS A 51 -9.68 -7.50 11.94
N TRP A 52 -11.01 -7.43 12.08
CA TRP A 52 -11.88 -6.80 11.10
C TRP A 52 -12.14 -5.34 11.43
N TYR A 53 -12.02 -4.49 10.41
CA TYR A 53 -12.30 -3.06 10.45
C TYR A 53 -13.21 -2.70 9.29
N TYR A 54 -14.12 -1.74 9.50
CA TYR A 54 -14.96 -1.19 8.45
C TYR A 54 -14.55 0.24 8.15
N PHE A 55 -14.36 0.56 6.87
CA PHE A 55 -14.04 1.89 6.37
C PHE A 55 -15.20 2.42 5.52
N ASP A 56 -15.55 3.69 5.70
CA ASP A 56 -16.54 4.35 4.84
C ASP A 56 -16.01 4.63 3.43
N ASP A 57 -16.87 5.14 2.56
CA ASP A 57 -16.51 5.47 1.17
C ASP A 57 -15.42 6.56 1.07
N ASN A 58 -15.23 7.35 2.13
CA ASN A 58 -14.16 8.34 2.23
C ASN A 58 -12.86 7.76 2.80
N GLY A 59 -12.83 6.46 3.12
CA GLY A 59 -11.67 5.74 3.63
C GLY A 59 -11.48 5.84 5.14
N TYR A 60 -12.39 6.47 5.87
CA TYR A 60 -12.27 6.60 7.33
C TYR A 60 -12.92 5.41 8.04
N MET A 61 -12.19 4.85 9.00
CA MET A 61 -12.63 3.75 9.84
C MET A 61 -13.88 4.16 10.62
N LYS A 62 -14.96 3.40 10.47
CA LYS A 62 -16.10 3.42 11.40
C LYS A 62 -15.96 2.21 12.31
N THR A 63 -15.52 2.45 13.53
CA THR A 63 -15.74 1.48 14.60
C THR A 63 -17.21 1.58 15.00
N GLY A 64 -17.89 0.45 15.04
CA GLY A 64 -19.09 0.29 15.86
C GLY A 64 -18.69 0.19 17.33
#